data_AF-A0A1S1U9B1-F1
#
_entry.id   AF-A0A1S1U9B1-F1
#
_cell.length_a   1.000
_cell.length_b   1.000
_cell.length_c   1.000
_cell.angle_alpha   90.00
_cell.angle_beta   90.00
_cell.angle_gamma   90.00
#
_symmetry.space_group_name_H-M   'P 1'
#
loop_
_entity.id
_entity.type
_entity.pdbx_description
1 polymer ?
#
loop_
_entity_poly.entity_id
_entity_poly.type
_entity_poly.pdbx_seq_one_letter_code
_entity_poly.pdbx_strand_id
1 'polypeptide(L)'
;MKSQFIQDLQGPADPDRFLAMTQVYQRAASVPLPKPSGPGLHLNDMPINRGMLAVVGAMRKHGDSEQALRATMMRMMHMDEIFEARDHFGDYIRPGMDDECSIEVADVLMKAVAVARILPLGEGACFDLADVLAHAQRFDAADNPAASSDSSRAGV
;
A
#
# COMPACT_ATOMS: atom_id res chain seq x y z
N MET A 1 -5.26 24.81 13.08
CA MET A 1 -5.80 24.56 11.72
C MET A 1 -4.80 23.68 10.99
N LYS A 2 -5.13 22.42 10.64
CA LYS A 2 -4.19 21.56 9.90
C LYS A 2 -4.12 22.02 8.44
N SER A 3 -2.92 22.14 7.88
CA SER A 3 -2.71 22.50 6.46
C SER A 3 -3.45 21.51 5.54
N GLN A 4 -4.10 22.00 4.48
CA GLN A 4 -4.77 21.16 3.47
C GLN A 4 -3.81 20.11 2.90
N PHE A 5 -2.54 20.48 2.71
CA PHE A 5 -1.52 19.55 2.24
C PHE A 5 -1.32 18.34 3.17
N ILE A 6 -1.32 18.58 4.49
CA ILE A 6 -1.20 17.50 5.48
C ILE A 6 -2.46 16.63 5.49
N GLN A 7 -3.63 17.24 5.26
CA GLN A 7 -4.89 16.48 5.13
C GLN A 7 -4.88 15.62 3.87
N ASP A 8 -4.36 16.12 2.75
CA ASP A 8 -4.24 15.35 1.50
C ASP A 8 -3.32 14.13 1.68
N LEU A 9 -2.21 14.26 2.41
CA LEU A 9 -1.31 13.16 2.71
C LEU A 9 -1.95 12.07 3.58
N GLN A 10 -2.77 12.49 4.56
CA GLN A 10 -3.43 11.58 5.51
C GLN A 10 -4.74 10.97 4.98
N GLY A 11 -5.39 11.62 4.00
CA GLY A 11 -6.65 11.17 3.42
C GLY A 11 -6.52 9.80 2.75
N PRO A 12 -7.60 9.00 2.64
CA PRO A 12 -7.56 7.67 2.02
C PRO A 12 -7.17 7.74 0.54
N ALA A 13 -6.52 6.67 0.06
CA ALA A 13 -6.39 6.36 -1.35
C ALA A 13 -7.51 5.40 -1.79
N ASP A 14 -7.80 5.38 -3.09
CA ASP A 14 -8.71 4.39 -3.65
C ASP A 14 -8.08 2.99 -3.55
N PRO A 15 -8.76 1.97 -2.98
CA PRO A 15 -8.17 0.66 -2.71
C PRO A 15 -7.67 -0.08 -3.94
N ASP A 16 -8.50 -0.15 -4.99
CA ASP A 16 -8.17 -0.90 -6.21
C ASP A 16 -7.09 -0.16 -7.01
N ARG A 17 -7.16 1.17 -7.03
CA ARG A 17 -6.13 2.02 -7.63
C ARG A 17 -4.79 1.87 -6.93
N PHE A 18 -4.79 1.87 -5.60
CA PHE A 18 -3.59 1.70 -4.79
C PHE A 18 -2.94 0.34 -5.04
N LEU A 19 -3.75 -0.74 -5.04
CA LEU A 19 -3.27 -2.08 -5.39
C LEU A 19 -2.68 -2.14 -6.81
N ALA A 20 -3.30 -1.50 -7.80
CA ALA A 20 -2.72 -1.43 -9.13
C ALA A 20 -1.37 -0.67 -9.14
N MET A 21 -1.23 0.38 -8.33
CA MET A 21 0.01 1.15 -8.24
C MET A 21 1.14 0.39 -7.51
N THR A 22 0.83 -0.48 -6.56
CA THR A 22 1.85 -1.33 -5.91
C THR A 22 2.44 -2.34 -6.91
N GLN A 23 1.62 -2.85 -7.83
CA GLN A 23 2.09 -3.70 -8.94
C GLN A 23 2.96 -2.91 -9.94
N VAL A 24 2.57 -1.67 -10.27
CA VAL A 24 3.40 -0.78 -11.11
C VAL A 24 4.75 -0.53 -10.46
N TYR A 25 4.75 -0.23 -9.15
CA TYR A 25 5.97 -0.01 -8.38
C TYR A 25 6.88 -1.24 -8.42
N GLN A 26 6.37 -2.43 -8.11
CA GLN A 26 7.16 -3.66 -8.09
C GLN A 26 7.79 -3.96 -9.45
N ARG A 27 7.00 -3.86 -10.54
CA ARG A 27 7.50 -4.09 -11.90
C ARG A 27 8.56 -3.08 -12.31
N ALA A 28 8.42 -1.81 -11.93
CA ALA A 28 9.39 -0.78 -12.26
C ALA A 28 10.66 -0.89 -11.40
N ALA A 29 10.52 -1.29 -10.13
CA ALA A 29 11.64 -1.47 -9.21
C ALA A 29 12.68 -2.48 -9.74
N SER A 30 12.25 -3.45 -10.56
CA SER A 30 13.12 -4.47 -11.17
C SER A 30 13.77 -4.07 -12.51
N VAL A 31 13.43 -2.92 -13.09
CA VAL A 31 13.92 -2.51 -14.42
C VAL A 31 14.90 -1.32 -14.31
N PRO A 32 16.22 -1.53 -14.47
CA PRO A 32 17.21 -0.45 -14.34
C PRO A 32 16.95 0.74 -15.25
N LEU A 33 17.26 1.94 -14.76
CA LEU A 33 17.19 3.15 -15.57
C LEU A 33 18.39 3.21 -16.53
N PRO A 34 18.23 3.81 -17.72
CA PRO A 34 19.36 4.11 -18.59
C PRO A 34 20.39 4.95 -17.83
N LYS A 35 21.67 4.72 -18.11
CA LYS A 35 22.73 5.55 -17.52
C LYS A 35 22.49 7.01 -17.88
N PRO A 36 22.60 7.93 -16.92
CA PRO A 36 22.43 9.34 -17.21
C PRO A 36 23.46 9.79 -18.26
N SER A 37 22.99 10.54 -19.25
CA SER A 37 23.83 11.15 -20.27
C SER A 37 24.02 12.64 -19.96
N GLY A 38 25.27 13.06 -19.76
CA GLY A 38 25.64 14.47 -19.62
C GLY A 38 25.71 15.00 -18.17
N PRO A 39 26.19 16.24 -17.99
CA PRO A 39 26.28 16.88 -16.68
C PRO A 39 24.89 17.22 -16.14
N GLY A 40 24.66 17.04 -14.84
CA GLY A 40 23.39 17.39 -14.21
C GLY A 40 23.17 16.73 -12.84
N LEU A 41 22.06 17.09 -12.21
CA LEU A 41 21.54 16.38 -11.05
C LEU A 41 20.88 15.09 -11.53
N HIS A 42 21.43 13.96 -11.11
CA HIS A 42 20.93 12.63 -11.45
C HIS A 42 20.47 11.93 -10.19
N LEU A 43 19.27 11.34 -10.23
CA LEU A 43 18.80 10.48 -9.15
C LEU A 43 19.60 9.17 -9.20
N ASN A 44 19.99 8.66 -8.03
CA ASN A 44 20.58 7.33 -7.95
C ASN A 44 19.57 6.29 -8.49
N ASP A 45 20.05 5.38 -9.33
CA ASP A 45 19.23 4.28 -9.85
C ASP A 45 19.08 3.19 -8.78
N MET A 46 18.05 3.32 -7.96
CA MET A 46 17.71 2.39 -6.88
C MET A 46 16.25 1.93 -7.02
N PRO A 47 15.90 0.70 -6.57
CA PRO A 47 14.56 0.15 -6.70
C PRO A 47 13.44 1.11 -6.26
N ILE A 48 13.61 1.78 -5.11
CA ILE A 48 12.62 2.72 -4.58
C ILE A 48 12.38 3.92 -5.50
N ASN A 49 13.44 4.52 -6.06
CA ASN A 49 13.32 5.66 -6.96
C ASN A 49 12.60 5.26 -8.25
N ARG A 50 12.93 4.10 -8.81
CA ARG A 50 12.30 3.57 -10.03
C ARG A 50 10.81 3.33 -9.83
N GLY A 51 10.46 2.62 -8.76
CA GLY A 51 9.08 2.32 -8.42
C GLY A 51 8.25 3.60 -8.22
N MET A 52 8.75 4.54 -7.43
CA MET A 52 8.06 5.81 -7.15
C MET A 52 7.88 6.67 -8.40
N LEU A 53 8.90 6.78 -9.26
CA LEU A 53 8.80 7.50 -10.53
C LEU A 53 7.75 6.88 -11.46
N ALA A 54 7.68 5.55 -11.52
CA ALA A 54 6.71 4.85 -12.34
C ALA A 54 5.28 5.06 -11.84
N VAL A 55 5.04 5.03 -10.52
CA VAL A 55 3.72 5.34 -9.92
C VAL A 55 3.29 6.76 -10.24
N VAL A 56 4.16 7.76 -10.04
CA VAL A 56 3.87 9.15 -10.38
C VAL A 56 3.52 9.29 -11.87
N GLY A 57 4.29 8.66 -12.75
CA GLY A 57 4.04 8.67 -14.20
C GLY A 57 2.72 8.01 -14.56
N ALA A 58 2.41 6.85 -13.98
CA ALA A 58 1.16 6.13 -14.20
C ALA A 58 -0.04 6.95 -13.75
N MET A 59 -0.03 7.47 -12.53
CA MET A 59 -1.14 8.24 -11.98
C MET A 59 -1.43 9.51 -12.80
N ARG A 60 -0.37 10.25 -13.19
CA ARG A 60 -0.51 11.42 -14.07
C ARG A 60 -1.07 11.07 -15.44
N LYS A 61 -0.60 9.96 -16.05
CA LYS A 61 -1.11 9.50 -17.35
C LYS A 61 -2.61 9.16 -17.30
N HIS A 62 -3.07 8.67 -16.16
CA HIS A 62 -4.48 8.35 -15.94
C HIS A 62 -5.34 9.55 -15.53
N GLY A 63 -4.74 10.72 -15.28
CA GLY A 63 -5.47 11.93 -14.88
C GLY A 63 -5.89 11.93 -13.40
N ASP A 64 -5.21 11.17 -12.54
CA ASP A 64 -5.46 11.19 -11.10
C ASP A 64 -5.19 12.60 -10.53
N SER A 65 -5.96 12.98 -9.51
CA SER A 65 -5.76 14.28 -8.84
C SER A 65 -4.44 14.31 -8.05
N GLU A 66 -3.89 15.51 -7.86
CA GLU A 66 -2.71 15.71 -7.01
C GLU A 66 -2.95 15.25 -5.56
N GLN A 67 -4.19 15.33 -5.08
CA GLN A 67 -4.58 14.80 -3.78
C GLN A 67 -4.48 13.26 -3.75
N ALA A 68 -5.03 12.57 -4.74
CA ALA A 68 -4.95 11.11 -4.84
C ALA A 68 -3.49 10.63 -4.97
N LEU A 69 -2.68 11.36 -5.75
CA LEU A 69 -1.25 11.11 -5.86
C LEU A 69 -0.56 11.24 -4.50
N ARG A 70 -0.78 12.34 -3.75
CA ARG A 70 -0.20 12.54 -2.41
C ARG A 70 -0.60 11.44 -1.43
N ALA A 71 -1.89 11.10 -1.38
CA ALA A 71 -2.41 10.04 -0.50
C ALA A 71 -1.81 8.66 -0.82
N THR A 72 -1.64 8.36 -2.10
CA THR A 72 -1.01 7.11 -2.58
C THR A 72 0.47 7.08 -2.20
N MET A 73 1.21 8.13 -2.53
CA MET A 73 2.65 8.19 -2.28
C MET A 73 2.97 8.13 -0.79
N MET A 74 2.20 8.80 0.06
CA MET A 74 2.35 8.75 1.51
C MET A 74 2.26 7.32 2.02
N ARG A 75 1.25 6.56 1.58
CA ARG A 75 1.07 5.17 2.01
C ARG A 75 2.17 4.24 1.53
N MET A 76 2.65 4.43 0.30
CA MET A 76 3.75 3.65 -0.23
C MET A 76 5.06 3.91 0.51
N MET A 77 5.28 5.15 0.98
CA MET A 77 6.47 5.51 1.76
C MET A 77 6.51 4.86 3.15
N HIS A 78 5.34 4.58 3.74
CA HIS A 78 5.20 4.02 5.10
C HIS A 78 4.84 2.52 5.09
N MET A 79 4.91 1.87 3.92
CA MET A 79 4.49 0.49 3.74
C MET A 79 5.44 -0.51 4.42
N ASP A 80 6.68 -0.09 4.69
CA ASP A 80 7.66 -0.81 5.49
C ASP A 80 7.13 -1.17 6.89
N GLU A 81 6.37 -0.26 7.52
CA GLU A 81 5.76 -0.50 8.84
C GLU A 81 4.87 -1.74 8.88
N ILE A 82 4.19 -2.04 7.77
CA ILE A 82 3.31 -3.21 7.64
C ILE A 82 4.14 -4.51 7.64
N PHE A 83 5.30 -4.48 6.99
CA PHE A 83 6.19 -5.64 6.89
C PHE A 83 7.04 -5.84 8.14
N GLU A 84 7.42 -4.76 8.83
CA GLU A 84 8.06 -4.83 10.15
C GLU A 84 7.11 -5.43 11.18
N ALA A 85 5.81 -5.16 11.07
CA ALA A 85 4.77 -5.71 11.93
C ALA A 85 4.12 -6.99 11.37
N ARG A 86 4.82 -7.79 10.56
CA ARG A 86 4.24 -8.97 9.88
C ARG A 86 3.48 -9.94 10.78
N ASP A 87 3.93 -10.12 12.03
CA ASP A 87 3.31 -11.04 12.99
C ASP A 87 1.89 -10.56 13.38
N HIS A 88 1.61 -9.26 13.23
CA HIS A 88 0.28 -8.67 13.42
C HIS A 88 -0.70 -9.00 12.27
N PHE A 89 -0.16 -9.37 11.11
CA PHE A 89 -0.90 -9.60 9.87
C PHE A 89 -0.74 -11.04 9.35
N GLY A 90 -0.38 -12.00 10.21
CA GLY A 90 0.10 -13.33 9.82
C GLY A 90 -0.79 -14.09 8.81
N ASP A 91 -2.11 -13.91 8.84
CA ASP A 91 -3.01 -14.56 7.88
C ASP A 91 -2.91 -13.98 6.45
N TYR A 92 -2.41 -12.75 6.36
CA TYR A 92 -2.33 -11.94 5.14
C TYR A 92 -0.91 -11.76 4.59
N ILE A 93 0.13 -12.11 5.36
CA ILE A 93 1.53 -12.07 4.92
C ILE A 93 2.13 -13.47 5.13
N ARG A 94 2.52 -14.12 4.04
CA ARG A 94 3.05 -15.48 4.05
C ARG A 94 4.44 -15.52 3.41
N PRO A 95 5.27 -16.52 3.74
CA PRO A 95 6.48 -16.78 2.97
C PRO A 95 6.13 -16.98 1.49
N GLY A 96 6.96 -16.46 0.59
CA GLY A 96 6.82 -16.70 -0.84
C GLY A 96 7.09 -18.16 -1.20
N MET A 97 6.52 -18.60 -2.32
CA MET A 97 6.64 -19.99 -2.79
C MET A 97 8.01 -20.30 -3.40
N ASP A 98 8.70 -19.29 -3.92
CA ASP A 98 9.85 -19.47 -4.83
C ASP A 98 11.23 -19.25 -4.17
N ASP A 99 11.31 -18.57 -3.02
CA ASP A 99 12.53 -18.44 -2.23
C ASP A 99 12.24 -18.09 -0.75
N GLU A 100 13.18 -18.39 0.15
CA GLU A 100 13.04 -18.11 1.59
C GLU A 100 13.09 -16.60 1.94
N CYS A 101 13.32 -15.74 0.95
CA CYS A 101 13.54 -14.30 1.12
C CYS A 101 12.38 -13.43 0.59
N SER A 102 11.39 -14.03 -0.05
CA SER A 102 10.20 -13.37 -0.59
C SER A 102 9.02 -13.57 0.34
N ILE A 103 8.09 -12.61 0.27
CA ILE A 103 6.82 -12.66 0.98
C ILE A 103 5.70 -12.53 -0.03
N GLU A 104 4.65 -13.30 0.18
CA GLU A 104 3.37 -13.13 -0.48
C GLU A 104 2.47 -12.28 0.41
N VAL A 105 1.83 -11.28 -0.18
CA VAL A 105 0.98 -10.31 0.53
C VAL A 105 -0.41 -10.38 -0.07
N ALA A 106 -1.41 -10.64 0.76
CA ALA A 106 -2.79 -10.72 0.30
C ALA A 106 -3.28 -9.35 -0.23
N ASP A 107 -3.98 -9.37 -1.37
CA ASP A 107 -4.53 -8.16 -1.98
C ASP A 107 -5.43 -7.37 -1.02
N VAL A 108 -6.19 -8.06 -0.17
CA VAL A 108 -7.06 -7.42 0.85
C VAL A 108 -6.28 -6.61 1.88
N LEU A 109 -5.04 -7.00 2.21
CA LEU A 109 -4.17 -6.21 3.10
C LEU A 109 -3.66 -4.95 2.39
N MET A 110 -3.28 -5.07 1.11
CA MET A 110 -2.88 -3.90 0.31
C MET A 110 -4.02 -2.90 0.14
N LYS A 111 -5.25 -3.39 -0.06
CA LYS A 111 -6.46 -2.55 -0.07
C LYS A 111 -6.73 -1.92 1.30
N ALA A 112 -6.46 -2.63 2.39
CA ALA A 112 -6.59 -2.09 3.73
C ALA A 112 -5.63 -0.93 4.00
N VAL A 113 -4.36 -1.07 3.59
CA VAL A 113 -3.34 0.00 3.66
C VAL A 113 -3.81 1.26 2.94
N ALA A 114 -4.50 1.11 1.79
CA ALA A 114 -5.02 2.22 1.00
C ALA A 114 -6.01 3.12 1.76
N VAL A 115 -6.76 2.58 2.73
CA VAL A 115 -7.82 3.31 3.43
C VAL A 115 -7.55 3.54 4.91
N ALA A 116 -6.59 2.80 5.48
CA ALA A 116 -6.25 2.90 6.88
C ALA A 116 -5.80 4.31 7.28
N ARG A 117 -6.05 4.63 8.54
CA ARG A 117 -5.64 5.88 9.16
C ARG A 117 -4.13 5.96 9.29
N ILE A 118 -3.60 7.12 8.88
CA ILE A 118 -2.23 7.54 9.14
C ILE A 118 -2.25 8.53 10.31
N LEU A 119 -1.59 8.16 11.40
CA LEU A 119 -1.48 8.94 12.62
C LEU A 119 -0.20 9.80 12.56
N PRO A 120 -0.24 11.05 13.05
CA PRO A 120 0.99 11.81 13.27
C PRO A 120 1.80 11.20 14.42
N LEU A 121 3.11 11.03 14.23
CA LEU A 121 4.04 10.52 15.23
C LEU A 121 5.26 11.45 15.33
N GLY A 122 5.21 12.40 16.27
CA GLY A 122 6.25 13.43 16.38
C GLY A 122 6.34 14.27 15.10
N GLU A 123 7.50 14.24 14.44
CA GLU A 123 7.73 14.88 13.14
C GLU A 123 7.35 13.99 11.94
N GLY A 124 7.06 12.71 12.20
CA GLY A 124 6.69 11.73 11.18
C GLY A 124 5.21 11.38 11.19
N ALA A 125 4.91 10.30 10.49
CA ALA A 125 3.60 9.67 10.50
C ALA A 125 3.79 8.16 10.56
N CYS A 126 2.75 7.44 11.00
CA CYS A 126 2.72 5.99 11.00
C CYS A 126 1.30 5.49 10.74
N PHE A 127 1.17 4.22 10.32
CA PHE A 127 -0.13 3.57 10.25
C PHE A 127 -0.69 3.25 11.63
N ASP A 128 -2.00 3.42 11.79
CA ASP A 128 -2.74 2.73 12.84
C ASP A 128 -2.88 1.25 12.44
N LEU A 129 -1.98 0.39 12.93
CA LEU A 129 -1.91 -1.02 12.52
C LEU A 129 -3.19 -1.80 12.85
N ALA A 130 -3.88 -1.44 13.95
CA ALA A 130 -5.16 -2.05 14.30
C ALA A 130 -6.26 -1.64 13.30
N ASP A 131 -6.21 -0.41 12.80
CA ASP A 131 -7.10 0.08 11.75
C ASP A 131 -6.85 -0.64 10.42
N VAL A 132 -5.57 -0.86 10.05
CA VAL A 132 -5.19 -1.68 8.89
C VAL A 132 -5.78 -3.07 9.00
N LEU A 133 -5.57 -3.76 10.14
CA LEU A 133 -6.09 -5.11 10.34
C LEU A 133 -7.62 -5.16 10.26
N ALA A 134 -8.30 -4.21 10.89
CA ALA A 134 -9.76 -4.13 10.84
C ALA A 134 -10.29 -3.90 9.42
N HIS A 135 -9.59 -3.13 8.59
CA HIS A 135 -9.93 -2.97 7.18
C HIS A 135 -9.66 -4.23 6.36
N ALA A 136 -8.56 -4.93 6.60
CA ALA A 136 -8.24 -6.18 5.91
C ALA A 136 -9.32 -7.25 6.16
N GLN A 137 -9.73 -7.41 7.42
CA GLN A 137 -10.82 -8.32 7.80
C GLN A 137 -12.15 -7.96 7.14
N ARG A 138 -12.46 -6.67 7.00
CA ARG A 138 -13.69 -6.22 6.30
C ARG A 138 -13.65 -6.53 4.81
N PHE A 139 -12.52 -6.31 4.15
CA PHE A 139 -12.38 -6.64 2.73
C PHE A 139 -12.44 -8.14 2.49
N ASP A 140 -11.77 -8.93 3.33
CA ASP A 140 -11.78 -10.38 3.25
C ASP A 140 -13.19 -10.97 3.48
N ALA A 141 -13.93 -10.45 4.47
CA ALA A 141 -15.32 -10.85 4.69
C ALA A 141 -16.27 -10.47 3.53
N ALA A 142 -15.99 -9.36 2.83
CA ALA A 142 -16.76 -8.94 1.66
C ALA A 142 -16.50 -9.84 0.44
N ASP A 143 -15.25 -10.29 0.28
CA ASP A 143 -14.85 -11.21 -0.79
C ASP A 143 -15.29 -12.66 -0.51
N ASN A 144 -15.46 -13.03 0.77
CA ASN A 144 -15.85 -14.37 1.23
C ASN A 144 -17.12 -14.38 2.12
N PRO A 145 -18.33 -14.11 1.56
CA PRO A 145 -19.56 -13.97 2.35
C PRO A 145 -20.02 -15.25 3.08
N ALA A 146 -19.52 -16.43 2.70
CA ALA A 146 -19.98 -17.73 3.19
C ALA A 146 -19.57 -18.09 4.63
N ALA A 147 -18.71 -17.32 5.30
CA ALA A 147 -18.26 -17.61 6.67
C ALA A 147 -19.18 -17.04 7.78
N SER A 148 -20.23 -16.29 7.42
CA SER A 148 -21.07 -15.55 8.38
C SER A 148 -22.46 -16.18 8.64
N SER A 149 -22.78 -17.31 8.03
CA SER A 149 -24.11 -17.94 8.14
C SER A 149 -24.05 -19.43 8.49
N ASP A 150 -23.56 -19.80 9.68
CA ASP A 150 -23.99 -21.07 10.28
C ASP A 150 -23.87 -21.09 11.81
N SER A 151 -24.84 -20.48 12.49
CA SER A 151 -25.12 -20.77 13.90
C SER A 151 -26.57 -20.43 14.23
N SER A 152 -27.51 -20.96 13.45
CA SER A 152 -28.90 -21.10 13.88
C SER A 152 -29.70 -21.96 12.91
N ARG A 153 -29.54 -23.29 12.98
CA ARG A 153 -30.62 -24.27 12.75
C ARG A 153 -30.13 -25.70 12.91
N ALA A 154 -30.29 -26.24 14.12
CA ALA A 154 -30.64 -27.65 14.34
C ALA A 154 -31.14 -27.80 15.79
N GLY A 155 -32.29 -27.20 16.07
CA GLY A 155 -33.18 -27.67 17.12
C GLY A 155 -34.40 -28.27 16.44
N VAL A 156 -34.41 -29.60 16.32
CA VAL A 156 -35.61 -30.46 16.30
C VAL A 156 -35.22 -31.76 16.99
#